data_AF-A0A928HTU7-F1
#
_entry.id   AF-A0A928HTU7-F1
#
_cell.length_a   1.000
_cell.length_b   1.000
_cell.length_c   1.000
_cell.angle_alpha   90.00
_cell.angle_beta   90.00
_cell.angle_gamma   90.00
#
_symmetry.space_group_name_H-M   'P 1'
#
loop_
_entity.id
_entity.type
_entity.pdbx_description
1 polymer ?
#
loop_
_entity_poly.entity_id
_entity_poly.type
_entity_poly.pdbx_seq_one_letter_code
_entity_poly.pdbx_strand_id
1 'polypeptide(L)'
;MGVFQLGKMTLSSMFGKPETLLYPAETKEPPQGLKGSIKLDPSTCILCGMCMRNCPCSAIRVDKATRTWSINHFMCIQCQYCARTCPKGSLTMLPHYTAPSTKIEEEVVSVPEQEKKAPNSE
;
A
#
# COMPACT_ATOMS: atom_id res chain seq x y z
N MET A 1 48.41 -16.21 -10.15
CA MET A 1 48.10 -16.22 -8.70
C MET A 1 46.61 -15.99 -8.36
N GLY A 2 45.65 -16.05 -9.30
CA GLY A 2 44.22 -15.79 -8.99
C GLY A 2 43.37 -17.01 -8.59
N VAL A 3 43.83 -18.24 -8.85
CA VAL A 3 43.01 -19.47 -8.71
C VAL A 3 42.80 -19.87 -7.24
N PHE A 4 43.80 -19.65 -6.38
CA PHE A 4 43.75 -20.01 -4.96
C PHE A 4 42.86 -19.09 -4.10
N GLN A 5 42.72 -17.82 -4.49
CA GLN A 5 41.94 -16.85 -3.73
C GLN A 5 40.43 -17.03 -3.92
N LEU A 6 40.02 -17.38 -5.15
CA LEU A 6 38.66 -17.79 -5.44
C LEU A 6 38.28 -19.06 -4.66
N GLY A 7 39.16 -20.07 -4.65
CA GLY A 7 38.94 -21.32 -3.90
C GLY A 7 38.67 -21.12 -2.41
N LYS A 8 39.39 -20.20 -1.75
CA LYS A 8 39.16 -19.87 -0.33
C LYS A 8 37.79 -19.23 -0.11
N MET A 9 37.36 -18.34 -1.00
CA MET A 9 36.05 -17.68 -0.92
C MET A 9 34.90 -18.66 -1.17
N THR A 10 35.02 -19.55 -2.17
CA THR A 10 34.02 -20.59 -2.43
C THR A 10 33.93 -21.59 -1.27
N LEU A 11 35.06 -22.03 -0.72
CA LEU A 11 35.04 -22.96 0.42
C LEU A 11 34.41 -22.31 1.66
N SER A 12 34.72 -21.04 1.94
CA SER A 12 34.09 -20.28 3.03
C SER A 12 32.59 -20.09 2.82
N SER A 13 32.14 -19.90 1.58
CA SER A 13 30.72 -19.75 1.24
C SER A 13 29.95 -21.07 1.30
N MET A 14 30.61 -22.21 1.00
CA MET A 14 29.97 -23.53 1.01
C MET A 14 29.62 -24.02 2.42
N PHE A 15 30.43 -23.65 3.41
CA PHE A 15 30.19 -24.00 4.83
C PHE A 15 29.51 -22.89 5.63
N GLY A 16 29.23 -21.73 5.02
CA GLY A 16 28.45 -20.65 5.64
C GLY A 16 26.95 -20.98 5.67
N LYS A 17 26.21 -20.36 6.58
CA LYS A 17 24.74 -20.42 6.54
C LYS A 17 24.25 -19.72 5.26
N PRO A 18 23.26 -20.28 4.55
CA PRO A 18 22.71 -19.63 3.38
C PRO A 18 21.95 -18.36 3.80
N GLU A 19 22.13 -17.27 3.04
CA GLU A 19 21.44 -16.00 3.27
C GLU A 19 19.93 -16.07 2.91
N THR A 20 19.53 -17.14 2.23
CA THR A 20 18.15 -17.38 1.81
C THR A 20 17.24 -17.70 2.99
N LEU A 21 16.02 -17.17 2.99
CA LEU A 21 14.96 -17.56 3.91
C LEU A 21 14.02 -18.55 3.23
N LEU A 22 13.40 -19.42 4.03
CA LEU A 22 12.42 -20.40 3.55
C LEU A 22 11.05 -19.76 3.34
N TYR A 23 10.88 -18.98 2.28
CA TYR A 23 9.56 -18.48 1.88
C TYR A 23 8.65 -19.66 1.46
N PRO A 24 7.38 -19.75 1.88
CA PRO A 24 6.61 -18.79 2.68
C PRO A 24 6.60 -19.04 4.20
N ALA A 25 7.33 -20.04 4.69
CA ALA A 25 7.36 -20.39 6.12
C ALA A 25 8.00 -19.29 6.98
N GLU A 26 9.04 -18.63 6.47
CA GLU A 26 9.71 -17.51 7.11
C GLU A 26 9.74 -16.31 6.15
N THR A 27 9.45 -15.11 6.68
CA THR A 27 9.48 -13.84 5.92
C THR A 27 10.27 -12.79 6.69
N LYS A 28 10.95 -11.88 5.99
CA LYS A 28 11.60 -10.73 6.65
C LYS A 28 10.54 -9.75 7.10
N GLU A 29 10.78 -9.13 8.25
CA GLU A 29 9.98 -7.99 8.69
C GLU A 29 10.11 -6.83 7.68
N PRO A 30 9.00 -6.16 7.34
CA PRO A 30 9.06 -5.03 6.42
C PRO A 30 9.84 -3.86 7.04
N PRO A 31 10.71 -3.18 6.28
CA PRO A 31 11.43 -2.02 6.78
C PRO A 31 10.47 -0.87 7.11
N GLN A 32 10.90 0.03 8.00
CA GLN A 32 10.10 1.19 8.37
C GLN A 32 9.83 2.09 7.16
N GLY A 33 8.57 2.50 6.99
CA GLY A 33 8.16 3.36 5.87
C GLY A 33 7.93 2.62 4.54
N LEU A 34 7.87 1.29 4.56
CA LEU A 34 7.50 0.52 3.37
C LEU A 34 6.12 0.94 2.84
N LYS A 35 6.06 1.23 1.54
CA LYS A 35 4.82 1.59 0.83
C LYS A 35 4.20 0.34 0.24
N GLY A 36 3.26 -0.26 0.96
CA GLY A 36 2.52 -1.45 0.53
C GLY A 36 1.19 -1.09 -0.12
N SER A 37 0.08 -1.39 0.55
CA SER A 37 -1.29 -1.21 0.04
C SER A 37 -2.03 -0.03 0.68
N ILE A 38 -2.90 0.63 -0.10
CA ILE A 38 -3.68 1.77 0.37
C ILE A 38 -4.98 1.24 0.96
N LYS A 39 -5.29 1.64 2.19
CA LYS A 39 -6.57 1.32 2.84
C LYS A 39 -7.35 2.60 3.12
N LEU A 40 -8.62 2.61 2.74
CA LEU A 40 -9.57 3.64 3.13
C LEU A 40 -10.21 3.31 4.46
N ASP A 41 -10.27 4.30 5.34
CA ASP A 41 -11.19 4.33 6.47
C ASP A 41 -12.51 5.03 6.04
N PRO A 42 -13.60 4.28 5.86
CA PRO A 42 -14.87 4.84 5.42
C PRO A 42 -15.53 5.69 6.52
N SER A 43 -15.11 5.56 7.78
CA SER A 43 -15.72 6.31 8.90
C SER A 43 -15.29 7.77 8.97
N THR A 44 -14.19 8.16 8.33
CA THR A 44 -13.69 9.54 8.32
C THR A 44 -13.76 10.20 6.93
N CYS A 45 -14.05 9.40 5.90
CA CYS A 45 -14.05 9.86 4.51
C CYS A 45 -15.27 10.76 4.22
N ILE A 46 -15.00 11.97 3.72
CA ILE A 46 -16.02 12.94 3.31
C ILE A 46 -16.26 12.96 1.78
N LEU A 47 -15.73 11.97 1.06
CA LEU A 47 -15.83 11.87 -0.42
C LEU A 47 -15.42 13.16 -1.15
N CYS A 48 -14.40 13.87 -0.65
CA CYS A 48 -13.96 15.15 -1.22
C CYS A 48 -13.38 15.05 -2.64
N GLY A 49 -12.94 13.86 -3.06
CA GLY A 49 -12.38 13.61 -4.39
C GLY A 49 -10.95 14.11 -4.62
N MET A 50 -10.27 14.64 -3.59
CA MET A 50 -8.88 15.09 -3.74
C MET A 50 -7.92 13.95 -4.09
N CYS A 51 -8.12 12.77 -3.49
CA CYS A 51 -7.32 11.58 -3.79
C CYS A 51 -7.43 11.13 -5.27
N MET A 52 -8.61 11.25 -5.87
CA MET A 52 -8.84 10.98 -7.30
C MET A 52 -8.11 12.00 -8.19
N ARG A 53 -8.28 13.30 -7.93
CA ARG A 53 -7.65 14.37 -8.73
C ARG A 53 -6.13 14.35 -8.68
N ASN A 54 -5.58 14.00 -7.53
CA ASN A 54 -4.14 14.03 -7.30
C ASN A 54 -3.44 12.71 -7.68
N CYS A 55 -4.19 11.67 -8.08
CA CYS A 55 -3.60 10.41 -8.48
C CYS A 55 -2.94 10.54 -9.87
N PRO A 56 -1.62 10.34 -10.02
CA PRO A 56 -0.96 10.47 -11.34
C PRO A 56 -1.43 9.41 -12.34
N CYS A 57 -1.88 8.25 -11.86
CA CYS A 57 -2.33 7.13 -12.68
C CYS A 57 -3.86 7.03 -12.78
N SER A 58 -4.61 7.98 -12.19
CA SER A 58 -6.08 7.92 -12.12
C SER A 58 -6.62 6.58 -11.57
N ALA A 59 -5.91 5.99 -10.61
CA ALA A 59 -6.22 4.68 -10.04
C ALA A 59 -7.41 4.69 -9.07
N ILE A 60 -7.80 5.86 -8.57
CA ILE A 60 -8.85 6.03 -7.57
C ILE A 60 -10.06 6.68 -8.23
N ARG A 61 -11.27 6.17 -7.99
CA ARG A 61 -12.52 6.84 -8.35
C ARG A 61 -13.34 7.14 -7.10
N VAL A 62 -14.01 8.28 -7.13
CA VAL A 62 -14.89 8.72 -6.05
C VAL A 62 -16.21 9.14 -6.66
N ASP A 63 -17.28 8.43 -6.32
CA ASP A 63 -18.63 8.78 -6.71
C ASP A 63 -19.41 9.25 -5.49
N LYS A 64 -19.85 10.51 -5.53
CA LYS A 64 -20.64 11.14 -4.47
C LYS A 64 -22.12 10.74 -4.52
N ALA A 65 -22.64 10.40 -5.70
CA ALA A 65 -24.04 10.02 -5.86
C ALA A 65 -24.29 8.63 -5.26
N THR A 66 -23.41 7.66 -5.57
CA THR A 66 -23.47 6.30 -5.01
C THR A 66 -22.73 6.16 -3.67
N ARG A 67 -22.04 7.22 -3.22
CA ARG A 67 -21.18 7.22 -2.03
C ARG A 67 -20.12 6.12 -2.03
N THR A 68 -19.56 5.84 -3.21
CA THR A 68 -18.55 4.80 -3.39
C THR A 68 -17.17 5.42 -3.57
N TRP A 69 -16.18 4.78 -2.96
CA TRP A 69 -14.78 5.02 -3.22
C TRP A 69 -14.21 3.72 -3.78
N SER A 70 -13.53 3.79 -4.92
CA SER A 70 -12.92 2.62 -5.53
C SER A 70 -11.45 2.84 -5.86
N ILE A 71 -10.68 1.76 -5.79
CA ILE A 71 -9.27 1.76 -6.17
C ILE A 71 -8.95 0.56 -7.06
N ASN A 72 -8.32 0.87 -8.19
CA ASN A 72 -7.72 -0.13 -9.06
C ASN A 72 -6.26 -0.33 -8.67
N HIS A 73 -5.97 -1.46 -8.03
CA HIS A 73 -4.62 -1.81 -7.58
C HIS A 73 -3.64 -2.04 -8.74
N PHE A 74 -4.11 -2.45 -9.92
CA PHE A 74 -3.27 -2.64 -11.10
C PHE A 74 -2.74 -1.32 -11.66
N MET A 75 -3.47 -0.22 -11.49
CA MET A 75 -3.03 1.13 -11.90
C MET A 75 -2.28 1.89 -10.80
N CYS A 76 -2.30 1.40 -9.56
CA CYS A 76 -1.70 2.09 -8.43
C CYS A 76 -0.18 1.89 -8.38
N ILE A 77 0.58 2.98 -8.49
CA ILE A 77 2.05 2.97 -8.37
C ILE A 77 2.57 3.13 -6.92
N GLN A 78 1.69 3.00 -5.92
CA GLN A 78 2.04 3.02 -4.49
C GLN A 78 2.86 4.26 -4.05
N CYS A 79 2.60 5.43 -4.66
CA CYS A 79 3.37 6.66 -4.40
C CYS A 79 3.04 7.33 -3.04
N GLN A 80 1.90 6.97 -2.42
CA GLN A 80 1.34 7.55 -1.18
C GLN A 80 0.89 9.02 -1.27
N TYR A 81 0.78 9.60 -2.47
CA TYR A 81 0.37 11.01 -2.60
C TYR A 81 -1.10 11.25 -2.18
N CYS A 82 -1.97 10.27 -2.41
CA CYS A 82 -3.38 10.31 -2.00
C CYS A 82 -3.56 10.38 -0.48
N ALA A 83 -2.75 9.64 0.28
CA ALA A 83 -2.78 9.67 1.75
C ALA A 83 -2.29 11.03 2.29
N ARG A 84 -1.25 11.61 1.68
CA ARG A 84 -0.70 12.92 2.07
C ARG A 84 -1.64 14.08 1.77
N THR A 85 -2.39 14.00 0.67
CA THR A 85 -3.32 15.06 0.25
C THR A 85 -4.64 15.02 1.02
N CYS A 86 -5.01 13.89 1.62
CA CYS A 86 -6.31 13.74 2.25
C CYS A 86 -6.49 14.72 3.43
N PRO A 87 -7.47 15.64 3.39
CA PRO A 87 -7.64 16.65 4.45
C PRO A 87 -8.11 16.03 5.78
N LYS A 88 -8.75 14.86 5.72
CA LYS A 88 -9.24 14.13 6.89
C LYS A 88 -8.32 12.98 7.31
N GLY A 89 -7.24 12.74 6.57
CA GLY A 89 -6.34 11.61 6.85
C GLY A 89 -6.99 10.22 6.70
N SER A 90 -8.08 10.10 5.95
CA SER A 90 -8.86 8.86 5.83
C SER A 90 -8.17 7.73 5.05
N LEU A 91 -7.02 8.00 4.44
CA LEU A 91 -6.27 7.05 3.64
C LEU A 91 -4.95 6.72 4.33
N THR A 92 -4.72 5.44 4.57
CA THR A 92 -3.51 4.94 5.23
C THR A 92 -2.72 4.03 4.29
N MET A 93 -1.40 4.15 4.35
CA MET A 93 -0.48 3.26 3.63
C MET A 93 -0.05 2.13 4.55
N LEU A 94 -0.45 0.91 4.21
CA LEU A 94 -0.06 -0.28 4.96
C LEU A 94 1.33 -0.76 4.52
N PRO A 95 2.14 -1.32 5.44
CA PRO A 95 3.46 -1.85 5.13
C PRO A 95 3.40 -3.27 4.53
N HIS A 96 2.29 -3.64 3.88
CA HIS A 96 2.08 -4.97 3.32
C HIS A 96 1.70 -4.85 1.85
N TYR A 97 2.32 -5.69 1.00
CA TYR A 97 1.94 -5.77 -0.40
C TYR A 97 0.57 -6.46 -0.55
N THR A 98 -0.15 -6.10 -1.61
CA THR A 98 -1.33 -6.86 -2.03
C THR A 98 -0.92 -8.25 -2.49
N ALA A 99 -1.70 -9.25 -2.11
CA ALA A 99 -1.52 -10.61 -2.62
C ALA A 99 -1.68 -10.64 -4.16
N PRO A 100 -0.96 -11.52 -4.86
CA PRO A 100 -1.15 -11.69 -6.29
C PRO A 100 -2.58 -12.19 -6.56
N SER A 101 -3.28 -11.54 -7.50
CA SER A 101 -4.60 -11.95 -7.98
C SER A 101 -4.50 -12.42 -9.43
N THR A 102 -5.38 -13.34 -9.81
CA THR A 102 -5.52 -13.83 -11.20
C THR A 102 -6.41 -12.95 -12.05
N LYS A 103 -7.15 -12.01 -11.43
CA LYS A 103 -8.07 -11.10 -12.09
C LYS A 103 -7.76 -9.66 -11.72
N ILE A 104 -8.07 -8.75 -12.63
CA ILE A 104 -8.02 -7.32 -12.35
C ILE A 104 -9.28 -6.98 -11.57
N GLU A 105 -9.12 -6.75 -10.27
CA GLU A 105 -10.21 -6.41 -9.37
C GLU A 105 -10.11 -4.94 -8.94
N GLU A 106 -11.26 -4.29 -8.88
CA GLU A 106 -11.42 -2.94 -8.36
C GLU A 106 -11.99 -3.07 -6.95
N GLU A 107 -11.25 -2.63 -5.93
CA GLU A 107 -11.74 -2.67 -4.56
C GLU A 107 -12.71 -1.50 -4.39
N VAL A 108 -13.99 -1.81 -4.15
CA VAL A 108 -15.06 -0.82 -3.95
C VAL A 108 -15.45 -0.80 -2.48
N VAL A 109 -15.32 0.37 -1.86
CA VAL A 109 -15.70 0.63 -0.47
C VAL A 109 -16.86 1.60 -0.46
N SER A 110 -17.97 1.22 0.18
CA SER A 110 -19.10 2.10 0.43
C SER A 110 -18.83 2.96 1.66
N VAL A 111 -19.05 4.28 1.54
CA VAL A 111 -18.84 5.23 2.63
C VAL A 111 -20.17 5.51 3.33
N PRO A 112 -20.32 5.18 4.62
CA PRO A 112 -21.56 5.40 5.36
C PRO A 112 -21.93 6.89 5.44
N GLU A 113 -23.21 7.17 5.64
CA GLU A 113 -23.72 8.52 5.90
C GLU A 113 -23.11 9.05 7.21
N GLN A 114 -22.42 10.18 7.16
CA GLN A 114 -21.78 10.78 8.34
C GLN A 114 -22.78 11.75 8.98
N GLU A 115 -23.22 11.47 10.20
CA GLU A 115 -24.00 12.42 10.98
C GLU A 115 -23.14 13.69 11.22
N LYS A 116 -23.66 14.85 10.82
CA LYS A 116 -23.00 16.14 11.04
C LYS A 116 -22.85 16.37 12.54
N LYS A 117 -21.69 16.10 13.12
CA LYS A 117 -21.36 16.66 14.45
C LYS A 117 -21.35 18.18 14.32
N ALA A 118 -22.20 18.83 15.11
CA ALA A 118 -22.34 20.28 15.15
C ALA A 118 -20.95 20.94 15.27
N PRO A 119 -20.71 22.07 14.60
CA PRO A 119 -19.46 22.80 14.78
C PRO A 119 -19.35 23.15 16.26
N ASN A 120 -18.30 22.65 16.93
CA ASN A 120 -17.98 23.05 18.29
C ASN A 120 -17.80 24.57 18.26
N SER A 121 -18.64 25.24 19.05
CA SER A 121 -18.54 26.64 19.38
C SER A 121 -17.39 26.81 20.37
N GLU A 122 -16.31 27.41 19.91
CA GLU A 122 -15.37 28.20 20.72
C GLU A 122 -15.05 29.47 19.95
#